data_AF-A0A6F9C3V7-F1
#
_entry.id   AF-A0A6F9C3V7-F1
#
_cell.length_a   1.000
_cell.length_b   1.000
_cell.length_c   1.000
_cell.angle_alpha   90.00
_cell.angle_beta   90.00
_cell.angle_gamma   90.00
#
_symmetry.space_group_name_H-M   'P 1'
#
loop_
_entity.id
_entity.type
_entity.pdbx_description
1 polymer ?
#
loop_
_entity_poly.entity_id
_entity_poly.type
_entity_poly.pdbx_seq_one_letter_code
_entity_poly.pdbx_strand_id
1 'polypeptide(L)' 'MVVALKGVPQAVSLVRAKMVLQERRSSIYSKPPKTKIGPGQSFFIMSVFAVGMLAPAGWIMHHLPEYRQRPHPSSRPL' A
#
# COMPACT_ATOMS: atom_id res chain seq x y z
N MET A 1 -49.71 -16.28 2.86
CA MET A 1 -48.93 -15.01 2.87
C MET A 1 -47.63 -15.29 3.59
N VAL A 2 -46.50 -15.34 2.88
CA VAL A 2 -45.18 -15.61 3.49
C VAL A 2 -44.47 -14.28 3.70
N VAL A 3 -44.51 -13.76 4.91
CA VAL A 3 -43.74 -12.57 5.30
C VAL A 3 -42.29 -12.99 5.48
N ALA A 4 -41.47 -12.64 4.48
CA ALA A 4 -40.04 -12.88 4.52
C ALA A 4 -39.40 -12.05 5.66
N LEU A 5 -38.75 -12.74 6.61
CA LEU A 5 -37.83 -12.14 7.60
C LEU A 5 -36.63 -11.50 6.86
N LYS A 6 -36.81 -10.29 6.32
CA LYS A 6 -35.72 -9.49 5.73
C LYS A 6 -34.93 -8.66 6.77
N GLY A 7 -35.40 -8.57 8.01
CA GLY A 7 -34.84 -7.67 9.03
C GLY A 7 -33.58 -8.16 9.75
N VAL A 8 -33.39 -9.47 9.88
CA VAL A 8 -32.24 -10.05 10.62
C VAL A 8 -30.90 -9.85 9.91
N PRO A 9 -30.73 -10.11 8.59
CA PRO A 9 -29.42 -9.98 7.96
C PRO A 9 -28.92 -8.52 7.91
N GLN A 10 -29.82 -7.56 7.81
CA GLN A 10 -29.48 -6.13 7.81
C GLN A 10 -29.04 -5.64 9.19
N ALA A 11 -29.73 -6.06 10.25
CA ALA A 11 -29.35 -5.70 11.62
C ALA A 11 -27.98 -6.29 11.98
N VAL A 12 -27.71 -7.54 11.62
CA VAL A 12 -26.42 -8.21 11.90
C VAL A 12 -25.27 -7.54 11.12
N SER A 13 -25.51 -7.12 9.87
CA SER A 13 -24.53 -6.38 9.05
C SER A 13 -24.20 -5.02 9.66
N LEU A 14 -25.21 -4.27 10.12
CA LEU A 14 -25.02 -2.97 10.78
C LEU A 14 -24.26 -3.12 12.11
N VAL A 15 -24.58 -4.14 12.92
CA VAL A 15 -23.87 -4.41 14.17
C VAL A 15 -22.42 -4.80 13.91
N ARG A 16 -22.15 -5.64 12.90
CA ARG A 16 -20.78 -5.95 12.48
C ARG A 16 -20.01 -4.72 12.01
N ALA A 17 -20.62 -3.88 11.18
CA ALA A 17 -19.99 -2.65 10.70
C ALA A 17 -19.65 -1.70 11.87
N LYS A 18 -20.55 -1.59 12.85
CA LYS A 18 -20.32 -0.82 14.08
C LYS A 18 -19.21 -1.43 14.94
N MET A 19 -19.15 -2.75 15.09
CA MET A 19 -18.07 -3.42 15.81
C MET A 19 -16.71 -3.27 15.12
N VAL A 20 -16.64 -3.37 13.79
CA VAL A 20 -15.40 -3.15 13.03
C VAL A 20 -14.93 -1.69 13.15
N LEU A 21 -15.87 -0.73 13.12
CA LEU A 21 -15.56 0.68 13.43
C LEU A 21 -15.12 0.89 14.88
N GLN A 22 -15.68 0.14 15.83
CA GLN A 22 -15.37 0.24 17.26
C GLN A 22 -14.01 -0.40 17.60
N GLU A 23 -13.67 -1.53 17.00
CA GLU A 23 -12.33 -2.15 17.05
C GLU A 23 -11.26 -1.19 16.50
N ARG A 24 -11.57 -0.51 15.39
CA ARG A 24 -10.78 0.61 14.85
C ARG A 24 -10.64 1.80 15.80
N ARG A 25 -11.55 1.90 16.78
CA ARG A 25 -11.61 2.95 17.81
C ARG A 25 -11.13 2.46 19.18
N SER A 26 -10.43 1.33 19.24
CA SER A 26 -9.57 1.00 20.37
C SER A 26 -8.50 2.07 20.48
N SER A 27 -8.77 3.07 21.31
CA SER A 27 -7.97 4.27 21.48
C SER A 27 -6.71 3.90 22.25
N ILE A 28 -5.68 3.45 21.55
CA ILE A 28 -4.32 3.53 22.06
C ILE A 28 -4.04 5.02 22.26
N TYR A 29 -4.10 5.48 23.51
CA TYR A 29 -3.85 6.87 23.84
C TYR A 29 -2.36 7.15 23.64
N SER A 30 -2.06 7.86 22.56
CA SER A 30 -0.72 8.37 22.29
C SER A 30 -0.65 9.84 22.68
N LYS A 31 0.51 10.27 23.16
CA LYS A 31 0.78 11.69 23.39
C LYS A 31 0.64 12.44 22.06
N PRO A 32 0.15 13.69 22.07
CA PRO A 32 0.08 14.48 20.86
C PRO A 32 1.47 14.57 20.20
N PRO A 33 1.54 14.56 18.86
CA PRO A 33 2.81 14.59 18.16
C PRO A 33 3.58 15.86 18.54
N LYS A 34 4.84 15.70 18.96
CA LYS A 34 5.75 16.82 19.29
C LYS A 34 5.94 17.76 18.09
N THR A 35 5.93 17.20 16.88
CA THR A 35 6.01 17.90 15.61
C THR A 35 4.84 17.47 14.72
N LYS A 36 4.03 18.43 14.26
CA LYS A 36 2.92 18.12 13.35
C LYS A 36 3.45 17.91 11.94
N ILE A 37 3.26 16.71 11.41
CA ILE A 37 3.51 16.43 9.99
C ILE A 37 2.29 16.91 9.22
N GLY A 38 2.44 17.99 8.46
CA GLY A 38 1.37 18.55 7.64
C GLY A 38 1.14 17.73 6.37
N PRO A 39 -0.02 17.90 5.68
CA PRO A 39 -0.30 17.20 4.43
C PRO A 39 0.82 17.37 3.39
N GLY A 40 1.34 18.60 3.22
CA GLY A 40 2.43 18.87 2.28
C GLY A 40 3.72 18.11 2.60
N GLN A 41 4.09 17.99 3.88
CA GLN A 41 5.27 17.24 4.30
C GLN A 41 5.08 15.74 4.08
N SER A 42 3.89 15.20 4.38
CA SER A 42 3.56 13.81 4.10
C SER A 42 3.64 13.51 2.61
N PHE A 43 3.04 14.34 1.75
CA PHE A 43 3.10 14.16 0.29
C PHE A 43 4.54 14.20 -0.22
N PHE A 44 5.34 15.16 0.24
CA PHE A 44 6.74 15.25 -0.15
C PHE A 44 7.52 13.98 0.20
N ILE A 45 7.42 13.51 1.45
CA ILE A 45 8.12 12.29 1.90
C ILE A 45 7.64 11.08 1.09
N MET A 46 6.34 10.95 0.86
CA MET A 46 5.77 9.84 0.10
C MET A 46 6.25 9.85 -1.36
N SER A 47 6.30 11.03 -1.99
CA SER A 47 6.82 11.19 -3.35
C SER A 47 8.31 10.89 -3.43
N VAL A 48 9.12 11.42 -2.51
CA VAL A 48 10.57 11.15 -2.46
C VAL A 48 10.83 9.67 -2.24
N PHE A 49 10.09 9.03 -1.33
CA PHE A 49 10.18 7.59 -1.08
C PHE A 49 9.83 6.78 -2.33
N ALA A 50 8.71 7.11 -2.98
CA ALA A 50 8.29 6.44 -4.21
C ALA A 50 9.35 6.58 -5.31
N VAL A 51 9.85 7.80 -5.57
CA VAL A 51 10.90 8.04 -6.56
C VAL A 51 12.18 7.29 -6.18
N GLY A 52 12.56 7.29 -4.90
CA GLY A 52 13.75 6.61 -4.41
C GLY A 52 13.71 5.10 -4.63
N MET A 53 12.54 4.47 -4.59
CA MET A 53 12.38 3.05 -4.91
C MET A 53 12.18 2.79 -6.41
N LEU A 54 11.35 3.59 -7.08
CA LEU A 54 10.98 3.36 -8.49
C LEU A 54 12.08 3.78 -9.46
N ALA A 55 12.89 4.80 -9.15
CA ALA A 55 13.97 5.24 -10.03
C ALA A 55 15.03 4.14 -10.26
N PRO A 56 15.62 3.50 -9.23
CA PRO A 56 16.57 2.42 -9.46
C PRO A 56 15.92 1.19 -10.11
N ALA A 57 14.68 0.85 -9.73
CA ALA A 57 13.95 -0.25 -10.35
C ALA A 57 13.67 0.01 -11.84
N GLY A 58 13.24 1.22 -12.18
CA GLY A 58 12.99 1.66 -13.54
C GLY A 58 14.28 1.71 -14.37
N TRP A 59 15.39 2.16 -13.77
CA TRP A 59 16.70 2.13 -14.43
C TRP A 59 17.14 0.72 -14.81
N ILE A 60 17.00 -0.24 -13.89
CA ILE A 60 17.34 -1.65 -14.14
C ILE A 60 16.48 -2.24 -15.26
N MET A 61 15.17 -2.00 -15.23
CA MET A 61 14.26 -2.45 -16.29
C MET A 61 14.53 -1.77 -17.64
N HIS A 62 14.93 -0.49 -17.62
CA HIS A 62 15.30 0.23 -18.84
C HIS A 62 16.56 -0.36 -19.49
N HIS A 63 17.55 -0.76 -18.69
CA HIS A 63 18.83 -1.31 -19.18
C HIS A 63 18.81 -2.82 -19.48
N LEU A 64 17.68 -3.48 -19.23
CA LEU A 64 17.49 -4.92 -19.46
C LEU A 64 17.77 -5.34 -20.92
N PRO A 65 17.32 -4.60 -21.95
CA PRO A 65 17.62 -4.91 -23.35
C PRO A 65 19.11 -4.89 -23.68
N GLU A 66 19.87 -3.97 -23.09
CA GLU A 66 21.32 -3.83 -23.25
C GLU A 66 22.06 -4.99 -22.55
N TYR A 67 21.58 -5.41 -21.38
CA TYR A 67 22.13 -6.60 -20.72
C TYR A 67 21.85 -7.89 -21.51
N ARG A 68 20.72 -7.98 -22.22
CA ARG A 68 20.40 -9.16 -23.06
C ARG A 68 21.25 -9.24 -24.33
N GLN A 69 21.63 -8.10 -24.90
CA GLN A 69 22.40 -8.04 -26.15
C GLN A 69 23.90 -8.18 -25.95
N ARG A 70 24.39 -8.07 -24.71
CA ARG A 70 25.81 -8.34 -24.41
C ARG A 70 26.12 -9.82 -24.69
N PRO A 71 27.08 -10.12 -25.58
CA PRO A 71 27.55 -11.48 -25.76
C PRO A 71 28.05 -12.02 -24.42
N HIS A 72 27.63 -13.24 -24.06
CA HIS A 72 28.15 -13.89 -22.87
C HIS A 72 29.67 -14.08 -23.06
N PRO A 73 30.53 -13.63 -22.13
CA PRO A 73 32.00 -13.77 -22.26
C PRO A 73 32.50 -15.22 -22.30
N SER A 74 31.62 -16.22 -22.32
CA SER A 74 31.95 -17.64 -22.45
C SER A 74 32.15 -18.12 -23.89
N SER A 75 31.93 -17.28 -24.92
CA SER A 75 32.32 -17.61 -26.30
C SER A 75 33.83 -17.37 -26.49
N ARG A 76 34.66 -18.07 -25.72
CA ARG A 76 36.10 -18.13 -25.91
C ARG A 76 36.35 -19.31 -26.87
N PRO A 77 36.89 -19.09 -28.09
CA PRO A 77 37.19 -20.20 -28.98
C PRO A 77 38.32 -21.03 -28.34
N LEU A 78 38.09 -22.35 -28.23
CA LEU A 78 39.09 -23.36 -27.87
C LEU A 78 40.15 -23.46 -28.98
#